data_AF-A0A2E2K4Q9-F1
#
_entry.id   AF-A0A2E2K4Q9-F1
#
_cell.length_a   1.000
_cell.length_b   1.000
_cell.length_c   1.000
_cell.angle_alpha   90.00
_cell.angle_beta   90.00
_cell.angle_gamma   90.00
#
_symmetry.space_group_name_H-M   'P 1'
#
loop_
_entity.id
_entity.type
_entity.pdbx_description
1 polymer ?
#
loop_
_entity_poly.entity_id
_entity_poly.type
_entity_poly.pdbx_seq_one_letter_code
_entity_poly.pdbx_strand_id
1 'polypeptide(L)'
;MDFDIIKVLAGFVSAIGAVAAYKFNRAQGQKFRAELIEKFELALEKGQRHATSELFLILHGLNMEFEEIEAVCAHRHSRNVIRALQKTPGMVRFENSRIDYTPLFQKRWFRESNRFMGKLLAYALGTVTIILIIGMATLDGIAAFAVLVILIPALAIWSVQVRDLRHERMIDGLISESET
;
A
#
# COMPACT_ATOMS: atom_id res chain seq x y z
N MET A 1 -32.81 31.15 -11.08
CA MET A 1 -31.47 30.99 -10.47
C MET A 1 -30.46 31.24 -11.57
N ASP A 2 -29.83 32.41 -11.59
CA ASP A 2 -28.71 32.66 -12.51
C ASP A 2 -27.54 31.79 -12.08
N PHE A 3 -27.20 30.83 -12.94
CA PHE A 3 -26.05 29.97 -12.76
C PHE A 3 -24.82 30.82 -13.05
N ASP A 4 -24.08 31.17 -12.00
CA ASP A 4 -22.94 32.10 -12.08
C ASP A 4 -21.75 31.38 -12.75
N ILE A 5 -21.75 31.32 -14.09
CA ILE A 5 -20.79 30.60 -14.94
C ILE A 5 -19.34 30.97 -14.56
N ILE A 6 -19.12 32.20 -14.11
CA ILE A 6 -17.83 32.70 -13.64
C ILE A 6 -17.35 31.96 -12.38
N LYS A 7 -18.23 31.64 -11.43
CA LYS A 7 -17.87 30.88 -10.22
C LYS A 7 -17.52 29.43 -10.56
N VAL A 8 -18.23 28.84 -11.52
CA VAL A 8 -17.94 27.50 -12.03
C VAL A 8 -16.57 27.48 -12.74
N LEU A 9 -16.30 28.45 -13.61
CA LEU A 9 -15.01 28.59 -14.29
C LEU A 9 -13.85 28.86 -13.31
N ALA A 10 -14.05 29.71 -12.30
CA ALA A 10 -13.06 29.94 -11.24
C ALA A 10 -12.77 28.66 -10.44
N GLY A 11 -13.80 27.86 -10.15
CA GLY A 11 -13.65 26.53 -9.55
C GLY A 11 -12.83 25.57 -10.41
N PHE A 12 -13.07 25.57 -11.73
CA PHE A 12 -12.28 24.78 -12.69
C PHE A 12 -10.81 25.23 -12.77
N VAL A 13 -10.55 26.53 -12.83
CA VAL A 13 -9.17 27.08 -12.86
C VAL A 13 -8.44 26.74 -11.57
N SER A 14 -9.10 26.83 -10.41
CA SER A 14 -8.54 26.44 -9.11
C SER A 14 -8.20 24.94 -9.07
N ALA A 15 -9.11 24.08 -9.55
CA ALA A 15 -8.86 22.64 -9.62
C ALA A 15 -7.70 22.30 -10.56
N ILE A 16 -7.60 22.94 -11.72
CA ILE A 16 -6.48 22.77 -12.66
C ILE A 16 -5.16 23.22 -12.02
N GLY A 17 -5.15 24.37 -11.33
CA GLY A 17 -3.99 24.86 -10.60
C GLY A 17 -3.51 23.90 -9.51
N ALA A 18 -4.45 23.35 -8.73
CA ALA A 18 -4.14 22.35 -7.71
C ALA A 18 -3.57 21.05 -8.31
N VAL A 19 -4.11 20.58 -9.44
CA VAL A 19 -3.61 19.40 -10.15
C VAL A 19 -2.21 19.65 -10.72
N ALA A 20 -1.95 20.85 -11.28
CA ALA A 20 -0.64 21.22 -11.80
C ALA A 20 0.41 21.28 -10.68
N ALA A 21 0.10 21.93 -9.55
CA ALA A 21 0.96 21.97 -8.38
C ALA A 21 1.26 20.57 -7.82
N TYR A 22 0.23 19.71 -7.75
CA TYR A 22 0.39 18.32 -7.34
C TYR A 22 1.34 17.56 -8.27
N LYS A 23 1.18 17.69 -9.59
CA LYS A 23 2.06 17.05 -10.58
C LYS A 23 3.51 17.54 -10.47
N PHE A 24 3.70 18.85 -10.27
CA PHE A 24 5.03 19.44 -10.14
C PHE A 24 5.76 18.95 -8.87
N ASN A 25 5.09 18.98 -7.72
CA ASN A 25 5.65 18.44 -6.46
C ASN A 25 5.96 16.96 -6.57
N ARG A 26 5.09 16.19 -7.24
CA ARG A 26 5.32 14.77 -7.51
C ARG A 26 6.55 14.54 -8.38
N ALA A 27 6.75 15.35 -9.43
CA ALA A 27 7.91 15.25 -10.30
C ALA A 27 9.22 15.61 -9.57
N GLN A 28 9.21 16.64 -8.72
CA GLN A 28 10.38 16.95 -7.87
C GLN A 28 10.70 15.82 -6.89
N GLY A 29 9.69 15.27 -6.21
CA GLY A 29 9.88 14.14 -5.31
C GLY A 29 10.45 12.91 -6.00
N GLN A 30 10.09 12.67 -7.28
CA GLN A 30 10.67 11.59 -8.08
C GLN A 30 12.15 11.81 -8.38
N LYS A 31 12.56 13.04 -8.71
CA LYS A 31 13.98 13.37 -8.97
C LYS A 31 14.84 13.16 -7.72
N PHE A 32 14.40 13.69 -6.59
CA PHE A 32 15.12 13.53 -5.32
C PHE A 32 15.25 12.06 -4.90
N ARG A 33 14.19 11.28 -5.13
CA ARG A 33 14.21 9.84 -4.86
C ARG A 33 15.18 9.09 -5.77
N ALA A 34 15.31 9.47 -7.05
CA ALA A 34 16.26 8.84 -7.95
C ALA A 34 17.71 9.09 -7.51
N GLU A 35 18.02 10.34 -7.11
CA GLU A 35 19.35 10.69 -6.59
C GLU A 35 19.70 9.94 -5.30
N LEU A 36 18.73 9.77 -4.39
CA LEU A 36 18.91 8.98 -3.18
C LEU A 36 19.17 7.49 -3.48
N ILE A 37 18.52 6.94 -4.49
CA ILE A 37 18.75 5.55 -4.93
C ILE A 37 20.17 5.40 -5.47
N GLU A 38 20.62 6.32 -6.32
CA GLU A 38 21.98 6.31 -6.85
C GLU A 38 23.03 6.39 -5.73
N LYS A 39 22.83 7.28 -4.75
CA LYS A 39 23.70 7.37 -3.56
C LYS A 39 23.66 6.10 -2.72
N PHE A 40 22.51 5.44 -2.61
CA PHE A 40 22.36 4.18 -1.90
C PHE A 40 23.12 3.05 -2.60
N GLU A 41 22.99 2.91 -3.92
CA GLU A 41 23.71 1.91 -4.71
C GLU A 41 25.23 2.09 -4.58
N LEU A 42 25.71 3.33 -4.68
CA LEU A 42 27.13 3.65 -4.48
C LEU A 42 27.62 3.37 -3.05
N ALA A 43 26.80 3.60 -2.03
CA ALA A 43 27.15 3.31 -0.64
C ALA A 43 27.21 1.80 -0.38
N LEU A 44 26.29 1.04 -0.99
CA LEU A 44 26.23 -0.41 -0.93
C LEU A 44 27.47 -1.04 -1.60
N GLU A 45 27.81 -0.61 -2.81
CA GLU A 45 29.01 -1.08 -3.53
C GLU A 45 30.31 -0.81 -2.77
N LYS A 46 30.38 0.32 -2.06
CA LYS A 46 31.56 0.71 -1.26
C LYS A 46 31.60 0.07 0.13
N GLY A 47 30.60 -0.74 0.50
CA GLY A 47 30.51 -1.37 1.82
C GLY A 47 30.35 -0.37 2.97
N GLN A 48 29.79 0.82 2.72
CA GLN A 48 29.64 1.86 3.73
C GLN A 48 28.44 1.56 4.63
N ARG A 49 28.67 0.80 5.71
CA ARG A 49 27.63 0.30 6.62
C ARG A 49 26.65 1.38 7.09
N HIS A 50 27.16 2.46 7.66
CA HIS A 50 26.33 3.50 8.25
C HIS A 50 25.51 4.27 7.21
N ALA A 51 26.15 4.70 6.11
CA ALA A 51 25.49 5.43 5.03
C ALA A 51 24.40 4.57 4.35
N THR A 52 24.66 3.27 4.18
CA THR A 52 23.70 2.33 3.60
C THR A 52 22.48 2.17 4.48
N SER A 53 22.64 1.97 5.79
CA SER A 53 21.52 1.86 6.74
C SER A 53 20.70 3.15 6.83
N GLU A 54 21.34 4.32 6.85
CA GLU A 54 20.62 5.60 6.87
C GLU A 54 19.86 5.85 5.57
N LEU A 55 20.48 5.61 4.41
CA LEU A 55 19.82 5.78 3.11
C LEU A 55 18.68 4.77 2.93
N PHE A 56 18.84 3.54 3.42
CA PHE A 56 17.77 2.55 3.43
C PHE A 56 16.59 2.99 4.31
N LEU A 57 16.87 3.54 5.49
CA LEU A 57 15.85 4.13 6.36
C LEU A 57 15.12 5.30 5.68
N ILE A 58 15.84 6.18 4.98
CA ILE A 58 15.23 7.33 4.28
C ILE A 58 14.39 6.86 3.08
N LEU A 59 14.88 5.90 2.31
CA LEU A 59 14.21 5.41 1.09
C LEU A 59 13.02 4.51 1.38
N HIS A 60 13.12 3.68 2.42
CA HIS A 60 12.18 2.60 2.70
C HIS A 60 11.48 2.72 4.06
N GLY A 61 11.93 3.59 4.97
CA GLY A 61 11.33 3.74 6.30
C GLY A 61 11.59 2.54 7.23
N LEU A 62 12.61 1.74 6.94
CA LEU A 62 12.96 0.52 7.66
C LEU A 62 14.33 0.67 8.29
N ASN A 63 14.44 0.33 9.58
CA ASN A 63 15.73 0.25 10.27
C ASN A 63 16.19 -1.21 10.26
N MET A 64 17.31 -1.49 9.59
CA MET A 64 17.88 -2.83 9.43
C MET A 64 19.40 -2.76 9.45
N GLU A 65 20.05 -3.85 9.85
CA GLU A 65 21.51 -3.95 9.83
C GLU A 65 22.04 -4.06 8.39
N PHE A 66 23.29 -3.65 8.18
CA PHE A 66 23.90 -3.62 6.85
C PHE A 66 23.89 -5.00 6.17
N GLU A 67 24.23 -6.06 6.92
CA GLU A 67 24.25 -7.42 6.38
C GLU A 67 22.86 -7.89 5.94
N GLU A 68 21.80 -7.49 6.65
CA GLU A 68 20.41 -7.78 6.27
C GLU A 68 19.98 -6.98 5.04
N ILE A 69 20.37 -5.70 4.95
CA ILE A 69 20.06 -4.86 3.78
C ILE A 69 20.71 -5.45 2.53
N GLU A 70 21.96 -5.88 2.62
CA GLU A 70 22.67 -6.53 1.52
C GLU A 70 21.94 -7.82 1.08
N ALA A 71 21.55 -8.66 2.04
CA ALA A 71 20.79 -9.87 1.78
C ALA A 71 19.39 -9.61 1.18
N VAL A 72 18.68 -8.55 1.62
CA VAL A 72 17.39 -8.13 1.04
C VAL A 72 17.58 -7.66 -0.40
N CYS A 73 18.61 -6.86 -0.67
CA CYS A 73 18.92 -6.34 -2.00
C CYS A 73 19.35 -7.45 -2.97
N ALA A 74 20.07 -8.47 -2.49
CA ALA A 74 20.48 -9.64 -3.25
C ALA A 74 19.32 -10.64 -3.50
N HIS A 75 18.22 -10.56 -2.74
CA HIS A 75 17.10 -11.49 -2.87
C HIS A 75 16.33 -11.30 -4.18
N ARG A 76 16.00 -12.40 -4.87
CA ARG A 76 15.24 -12.41 -6.16
C ARG A 76 13.93 -11.61 -6.10
N HIS A 77 13.34 -11.52 -4.91
CA HIS A 77 12.08 -10.83 -4.63
C HIS A 77 12.24 -9.64 -3.68
N SER A 78 13.39 -8.93 -3.71
CA SER A 78 13.71 -7.77 -2.87
C SER A 78 12.57 -6.75 -2.73
N ARG A 79 11.91 -6.38 -3.83
CA ARG A 79 10.76 -5.47 -3.83
C ARG A 79 9.57 -5.96 -2.99
N ASN A 80 9.30 -7.27 -3.02
CA ASN A 80 8.18 -7.87 -2.28
C ASN A 80 8.54 -8.01 -0.80
N VAL A 81 9.81 -8.33 -0.49
CA VAL A 81 10.35 -8.36 0.88
C VAL A 81 10.25 -6.99 1.53
N ILE A 82 10.77 -5.96 0.88
CA ILE A 82 10.69 -4.57 1.37
C ILE A 82 9.23 -4.15 1.57
N ARG A 83 8.34 -4.51 0.64
CA ARG A 83 6.91 -4.20 0.76
C ARG A 83 6.24 -4.92 1.94
N ALA A 84 6.63 -6.16 2.24
CA ALA A 84 6.13 -6.90 3.40
C ALA A 84 6.58 -6.25 4.71
N LEU A 85 7.85 -5.86 4.79
CA LEU A 85 8.42 -5.17 5.95
C LEU A 85 7.78 -3.79 6.18
N GLN A 86 7.54 -3.02 5.11
CA GLN A 86 6.92 -1.69 5.19
C GLN A 86 5.46 -1.72 5.65
N LYS A 87 4.67 -2.66 5.15
CA LYS A 87 3.22 -2.66 5.35
C LYS A 87 2.79 -3.32 6.66
N THR A 88 3.63 -4.19 7.20
CA THR A 88 3.37 -4.91 8.46
C THR A 88 4.59 -4.84 9.39
N PRO A 89 4.97 -3.63 9.85
CA PRO A 89 6.10 -3.48 10.77
C PRO A 89 5.82 -4.30 12.04
N GLY A 90 6.70 -5.26 12.32
CA GLY A 90 6.60 -6.11 13.52
C GLY A 90 5.80 -7.40 13.38
N MET A 91 5.14 -7.69 12.24
CA MET A 91 4.58 -9.04 11.97
C MET A 91 5.55 -9.94 11.20
N VAL A 92 6.40 -9.33 10.38
CA VAL A 92 7.34 -10.02 9.50
C VAL A 92 8.76 -9.53 9.84
N ARG A 93 9.69 -10.46 9.97
CA ARG A 93 11.13 -10.21 10.13
C ARG A 93 11.87 -10.81 8.95
N PHE A 94 13.02 -10.23 8.64
CA PHE A 94 13.94 -10.77 7.67
C PHE A 94 15.26 -11.01 8.41
N GLU A 95 15.53 -12.27 8.75
CA GLU A 95 16.74 -12.67 9.48
C GLU A 95 17.38 -13.84 8.68
N ASN A 96 18.71 -13.87 8.57
CA ASN A 96 19.46 -14.94 7.86
C ASN A 96 19.00 -15.23 6.42
N SER A 97 18.71 -14.18 5.64
CA SER A 97 18.21 -14.28 4.26
C SER A 97 16.84 -14.97 4.12
N ARG A 98 16.09 -15.13 5.22
CA ARG A 98 14.75 -15.71 5.22
C ARG A 98 13.73 -14.72 5.77
N ILE A 99 12.55 -14.71 5.16
CA ILE A 99 11.40 -14.00 5.70
C ILE A 99 10.69 -14.93 6.68
N ASP A 100 10.50 -14.46 7.91
CA ASP A 100 9.79 -15.20 8.95
C ASP A 100 8.78 -14.33 9.68
N TYR A 101 7.76 -14.95 10.27
CA TYR A 101 6.81 -14.23 11.14
C TYR A 101 7.40 -14.01 12.54
N THR A 102 7.08 -12.88 13.18
CA THR A 102 7.38 -12.68 14.61
C THR A 102 6.67 -13.74 15.47
N PRO A 103 7.21 -14.07 16.67
CA PRO A 103 6.70 -15.15 17.51
C PRO A 103 5.23 -15.00 17.96
N LEU A 104 4.69 -13.77 18.00
CA LEU A 104 3.27 -13.51 18.25
C LEU A 104 2.37 -13.94 17.07
N PHE A 105 2.85 -13.78 15.83
CA PHE A 105 2.14 -14.12 14.59
C PHE A 105 2.48 -15.52 14.05
N GLN A 106 3.47 -16.20 14.64
CA GLN A 106 3.84 -17.57 14.31
C GLN A 106 2.77 -18.60 14.74
N LYS A 107 1.90 -18.24 15.68
CA LYS A 107 0.79 -19.09 16.14
C LYS A 107 -0.24 -19.31 15.03
N ARG A 108 -0.26 -20.52 14.46
CA ARG A 108 -1.13 -20.94 13.34
C ARG A 108 -2.59 -20.52 13.50
N TRP A 109 -3.19 -20.73 14.67
CA TRP A 109 -4.59 -20.40 14.94
C TRP A 109 -4.91 -18.90 14.85
N PHE A 110 -3.99 -18.04 15.27
CA PHE A 110 -4.18 -16.58 15.20
C PHE A 110 -4.15 -16.09 13.75
N ARG A 111 -3.21 -16.62 12.95
CA ARG A 111 -3.10 -16.32 11.51
C ARG A 111 -4.34 -16.81 10.74
N GLU A 112 -4.83 -18.00 11.06
CA GLU A 112 -5.99 -18.60 10.41
C GLU A 112 -7.29 -17.85 10.75
N SER A 113 -7.45 -17.43 12.02
CA SER A 113 -8.58 -16.62 12.46
C SER A 113 -8.58 -15.23 11.83
N ASN A 114 -7.44 -14.52 11.80
CA ASN A 114 -7.34 -13.20 11.18
C ASN A 114 -7.66 -13.26 9.68
N ARG A 115 -7.11 -14.27 8.97
CA ARG A 115 -7.39 -14.51 7.56
C ARG A 115 -8.86 -14.83 7.31
N PHE A 116 -9.48 -15.64 8.17
CA PHE A 116 -10.89 -15.95 8.08
C PHE A 116 -11.76 -14.70 8.28
N MET A 117 -11.49 -13.91 9.32
CA MET A 117 -12.17 -12.63 9.57
C MET A 117 -11.99 -11.66 8.40
N GLY A 118 -10.78 -11.50 7.87
CA GLY A 118 -10.49 -10.61 6.75
C GLY A 118 -11.23 -11.01 5.47
N LYS A 119 -11.34 -12.31 5.19
CA LYS A 119 -12.15 -12.83 4.07
C LYS A 119 -13.64 -12.59 4.30
N LEU A 120 -14.14 -12.88 5.50
CA LEU A 120 -15.55 -12.72 5.85
C LEU A 120 -15.97 -11.25 5.73
N LEU A 121 -15.15 -10.32 6.23
CA LEU A 121 -15.36 -8.88 6.10
C LEU A 121 -15.36 -8.43 4.62
N ALA A 122 -14.42 -8.93 3.82
CA ALA A 122 -14.34 -8.61 2.39
C ALA A 122 -15.57 -9.10 1.62
N TYR A 123 -16.07 -10.30 1.93
CA TYR A 123 -17.29 -10.82 1.33
C TYR A 123 -18.52 -10.04 1.80
N ALA A 124 -18.63 -9.72 3.08
CA ALA A 124 -19.73 -8.92 3.61
C ALA A 124 -19.80 -7.54 2.94
N LEU A 125 -18.67 -6.82 2.88
CA LEU A 125 -18.59 -5.53 2.17
C LEU A 125 -18.89 -5.67 0.68
N GLY A 126 -18.41 -6.74 0.04
CA GLY A 126 -18.74 -7.04 -1.36
C GLY A 126 -20.23 -7.23 -1.57
N THR A 127 -20.91 -7.99 -0.71
CA THR A 127 -22.35 -8.22 -0.78
C THR A 127 -23.15 -6.93 -0.58
N VAL A 128 -22.79 -6.12 0.42
CA VAL A 128 -23.42 -4.81 0.64
C VAL A 128 -23.25 -3.91 -0.58
N THR A 129 -22.05 -3.88 -1.17
CA THR A 129 -21.77 -3.09 -2.38
C THR A 129 -22.66 -3.54 -3.56
N ILE A 130 -22.81 -4.85 -3.77
CA ILE A 130 -23.69 -5.40 -4.81
C ILE A 130 -25.15 -5.03 -4.56
N ILE A 131 -25.62 -5.15 -3.32
CA ILE A 131 -26.99 -4.77 -2.93
C ILE A 131 -27.23 -3.28 -3.21
N LEU A 132 -26.26 -2.41 -2.89
CA LEU A 132 -26.35 -0.97 -3.18
C LEU A 132 -26.42 -0.69 -4.69
N ILE A 133 -25.64 -1.41 -5.51
CA ILE A 133 -25.68 -1.28 -6.97
C ILE A 133 -27.06 -1.69 -7.51
N ILE A 134 -27.60 -2.81 -7.04
CA ILE A 134 -28.94 -3.28 -7.42
C ILE A 134 -30.01 -2.28 -6.98
N GLY A 135 -29.91 -1.77 -5.75
CA GLY A 135 -30.82 -0.75 -5.22
C GLY A 135 -30.81 0.52 -6.06
N MET A 136 -29.65 0.94 -6.57
CA MET A 136 -29.52 2.10 -7.45
C MET A 136 -30.27 1.93 -8.78
N ALA A 137 -30.43 0.69 -9.28
CA ALA A 137 -31.18 0.41 -10.50
C ALA A 137 -32.71 0.43 -10.31
N THR A 138 -33.18 0.34 -9.05
CA THR A 138 -34.61 0.27 -8.72
C THR A 138 -35.16 1.54 -8.08
N LEU A 139 -34.30 2.46 -7.64
CA LEU A 139 -34.67 3.68 -6.91
C LEU A 139 -34.63 4.90 -7.83
N ASP A 140 -35.58 5.83 -7.65
CA ASP A 140 -35.66 7.05 -8.46
C ASP A 140 -34.95 8.26 -7.81
N GLY A 141 -34.38 9.10 -8.67
CA GLY A 141 -33.93 10.48 -8.37
C GLY A 141 -33.06 10.64 -7.12
N ILE A 142 -33.64 11.22 -6.07
CA ILE A 142 -32.94 11.61 -4.84
C ILE A 142 -32.44 10.38 -4.06
N ALA A 143 -33.20 9.28 -4.07
CA ALA A 143 -32.82 8.06 -3.38
C ALA A 143 -31.62 7.37 -4.06
N ALA A 144 -31.60 7.34 -5.41
CA ALA A 144 -30.45 6.85 -6.17
C ALA A 144 -29.19 7.70 -5.94
N PHE A 145 -29.34 9.03 -5.84
CA PHE A 145 -28.22 9.93 -5.53
C PHE A 145 -27.66 9.67 -4.13
N ALA A 146 -28.50 9.47 -3.11
CA ALA A 146 -28.06 9.12 -1.76
C ALA A 146 -27.29 7.78 -1.72
N VAL A 147 -27.75 6.78 -2.47
CA VAL A 147 -27.06 5.49 -2.63
C VAL A 147 -25.70 5.67 -3.29
N LEU A 148 -25.59 6.53 -4.30
CA LEU A 148 -24.33 6.81 -4.99
C LEU A 148 -23.28 7.45 -4.08
N VAL A 149 -23.69 8.38 -3.20
CA VAL A 149 -22.80 9.00 -2.20
C VAL A 149 -22.24 7.97 -1.22
N ILE A 150 -23.01 6.93 -0.87
CA ILE A 150 -22.58 5.84 0.02
C ILE A 150 -21.76 4.78 -0.73
N LEU A 151 -22.07 4.55 -2.00
CA LEU A 151 -21.42 3.53 -2.83
C LEU A 151 -19.93 3.82 -3.07
N ILE A 152 -19.57 5.09 -3.32
CA ILE A 152 -18.19 5.51 -3.58
C ILE A 152 -17.25 5.15 -2.42
N PRO A 153 -17.51 5.55 -1.15
CA PRO A 153 -16.67 5.15 -0.03
C PRO A 153 -16.72 3.65 0.24
N ALA A 154 -17.87 2.98 0.06
CA ALA A 154 -17.96 1.53 0.21
C ALA A 154 -17.05 0.77 -0.78
N LEU A 155 -17.03 1.19 -2.05
CA LEU A 155 -16.13 0.66 -3.08
C LEU A 155 -14.66 0.93 -2.74
N ALA A 156 -14.34 2.12 -2.23
CA ALA A 156 -12.98 2.44 -1.79
C ALA A 156 -12.52 1.52 -0.66
N ILE A 157 -13.34 1.33 0.37
CA ILE A 157 -13.05 0.43 1.51
C ILE A 157 -12.90 -1.02 1.02
N TRP A 158 -13.80 -1.48 0.16
CA TRP A 158 -13.73 -2.84 -0.39
C TRP A 158 -12.45 -3.06 -1.23
N SER A 159 -12.06 -2.06 -2.04
CA SER A 159 -10.81 -2.09 -2.80
C SER A 159 -9.58 -2.20 -1.90
N VAL A 160 -9.56 -1.46 -0.77
CA VAL A 160 -8.50 -1.59 0.25
C VAL A 160 -8.48 -3.01 0.82
N GLN A 161 -9.63 -3.56 1.20
CA GLN A 161 -9.73 -4.89 1.78
C GLN A 161 -9.24 -5.99 0.81
N VAL A 162 -9.58 -5.89 -0.48
CA VAL A 162 -9.09 -6.82 -1.52
C VAL A 162 -7.58 -6.71 -1.68
N ARG A 163 -7.01 -5.50 -1.58
CA ARG A 163 -5.55 -5.30 -1.63
C ARG A 163 -4.85 -5.89 -0.41
N ASP A 164 -5.48 -5.86 0.76
CA ASP A 164 -4.94 -6.48 1.98
C ASP A 164 -4.90 -8.00 1.86
N LEU A 165 -5.97 -8.65 1.37
CA LEU A 165 -5.99 -10.09 1.12
C LEU A 165 -4.98 -10.54 0.04
N ARG A 166 -4.64 -9.67 -0.92
CA ARG A 166 -3.55 -9.94 -1.87
C ARG A 166 -2.18 -9.81 -1.21
N HIS A 167 -2.04 -8.87 -0.29
CA HIS A 167 -0.79 -8.66 0.44
C HIS A 167 -0.49 -9.83 1.38
N GLU A 168 -1.48 -10.33 2.11
CA GLU A 168 -1.33 -11.53 2.93
C GLU A 168 -0.83 -12.71 2.09
N ARG A 169 -1.50 -13.00 0.96
CA ARG A 169 -1.09 -14.08 0.04
C ARG A 169 0.33 -13.91 -0.49
N MET A 170 0.78 -12.68 -0.70
CA MET A 170 2.15 -12.39 -1.12
C MET A 170 3.15 -12.75 -0.01
N ILE A 171 2.84 -12.41 1.25
CA ILE A 171 3.68 -12.78 2.39
C ILE A 171 3.76 -14.30 2.53
N ASP A 172 2.62 -15.00 2.43
CA ASP A 172 2.61 -16.46 2.51
C ASP A 172 3.47 -17.11 1.40
N GLY A 173 3.40 -16.57 0.19
CA GLY A 173 4.23 -17.04 -0.93
C GLY A 173 5.72 -16.86 -0.67
N LEU A 174 6.12 -15.69 -0.15
CA LEU A 174 7.52 -15.39 0.17
C LEU A 174 8.08 -16.32 1.26
N ILE A 175 7.25 -16.73 2.22
CA ILE A 175 7.65 -17.62 3.31
C ILE A 175 7.71 -19.07 2.83
N SER A 176 6.78 -19.50 1.97
CA SER A 176 6.86 -20.84 1.38
C SER A 176 8.07 -21.04 0.47
N GLU A 177 8.53 -19.98 -0.20
CA GLU A 177 9.73 -20.02 -1.05
C GLU A 177 11.05 -20.01 -0.26
N SER A 178 11.07 -19.49 0.98
CA SER A 178 12.27 -19.51 1.83
C SER A 178 12.44 -20.82 2.61
N GLU A 179 11.38 -21.63 2.72
CA GLU A 179 11.39 -22.96 3.34
C GLU A 179 11.89 -24.07 2.40
N THR A 180 11.87 -23.85 1.08
CA THR A 180 12.40 -24.74 0.02
C THR A 180 13.84 -24.46 -0.34
#